data_AF-A0A3M7BZK1-F1
#
_entry.id   AF-A0A3M7BZK1-F1
#
_cell.length_a   1.000
_cell.length_b   1.000
_cell.length_c   1.000
_cell.angle_alpha   90.00
_cell.angle_beta   90.00
_cell.angle_gamma   90.00
#
_symmetry.space_group_name_H-M   'P 1'
#
loop_
_entity.id
_entity.type
_entity.pdbx_description
1 polymer ?
#
loop_
_entity_poly.entity_id
_entity_poly.type
_entity_poly.pdbx_seq_one_letter_code
_entity_poly.pdbx_strand_id
1 'polypeptide(L)'
;MDWPRFPSLSRAKSGRCHLLELPPELRDLIYEYTLQSDSRSNQVVTFQLDHYQRDTLKQAVQPPLLRLNRQIRQETLPLFYSTQLFILHSEGNKADDARRWLMCNAAHLRRLQHLEIWIRYTTPANRFTSSNGAVGILLHRDRKDESNGGEWKMRDDGWRWITVVRRPANLETDAAFLIREVRRLLREEWPGKLTAAGLYGVLVDLREGYVKEKMG
;
A
#
# COMPACT_ATOMS: atom_id res chain seq x y z
N MET A 1 20.52 -45.98 6.79
CA MET A 1 19.47 -45.05 6.31
C MET A 1 20.11 -44.20 5.24
N ASP A 2 20.15 -44.73 4.02
CA ASP A 2 20.73 -44.04 2.87
C ASP A 2 19.69 -43.08 2.31
N TRP A 3 19.95 -41.79 2.44
CA TRP A 3 19.19 -40.76 1.75
C TRP A 3 19.45 -40.93 0.24
N PRO A 4 18.42 -41.02 -0.63
CA PRO A 4 18.66 -41.07 -2.06
C PRO A 4 19.41 -39.80 -2.47
N ARG A 5 20.61 -39.99 -3.02
CA ARG A 5 21.42 -38.89 -3.58
C ARG A 5 20.56 -38.17 -4.60
N PHE A 6 20.26 -36.90 -4.36
CA PHE A 6 19.63 -36.04 -5.37
C PHE A 6 20.43 -36.18 -6.68
N PRO A 7 19.76 -36.26 -7.85
CA PRO A 7 20.46 -36.23 -9.12
C PRO A 7 21.38 -35.02 -9.11
N SER A 8 22.65 -35.22 -9.49
CA SER A 8 23.63 -34.15 -9.58
C SER A 8 22.98 -32.97 -10.32
N LEU A 9 22.81 -31.84 -9.63
CA LEU A 9 22.31 -30.61 -10.22
C LEU A 9 23.24 -30.29 -11.38
N SER A 10 22.81 -30.67 -12.58
CA SER A 10 23.58 -30.49 -13.80
C SER A 10 23.97 -29.04 -13.87
N ARG A 11 25.27 -28.75 -13.94
CA ARG A 11 25.80 -27.40 -14.10
C ARG A 11 24.98 -26.70 -15.18
N ALA A 12 24.24 -25.66 -14.79
CA ALA A 12 23.38 -24.93 -15.69
C ALA A 12 24.18 -24.58 -16.96
N LYS A 13 23.65 -24.93 -18.14
CA LYS A 13 24.19 -24.39 -19.39
C LYS A 13 24.19 -22.87 -19.25
N SER A 14 25.34 -22.24 -19.49
CA SER A 14 25.49 -20.79 -19.41
C SER A 14 24.34 -20.10 -20.16
N GLY A 15 23.55 -19.28 -19.47
CA GLY A 15 22.39 -18.56 -20.02
C GLY A 15 21.01 -19.18 -19.80
N ARG A 16 20.86 -20.35 -19.15
CA ARG A 16 19.54 -20.90 -18.77
C ARG A 16 19.13 -20.47 -17.36
N CYS A 17 17.91 -19.94 -17.24
CA CYS A 17 17.30 -19.59 -15.96
C CYS A 17 16.36 -20.71 -15.52
N HIS A 18 16.79 -21.55 -14.56
CA HIS A 18 16.00 -22.68 -14.07
C HIS A 18 14.64 -22.27 -13.49
N LEU A 19 14.54 -21.06 -12.95
CA LEU A 19 13.27 -20.53 -12.48
C LEU A 19 12.23 -20.49 -13.62
N LEU A 20 12.64 -20.13 -14.84
CA LEU A 20 11.76 -20.03 -16.01
C LEU A 20 11.44 -21.39 -16.64
N GLU A 21 12.13 -22.46 -16.24
CA GLU A 21 11.84 -23.83 -16.65
C GLU A 21 10.71 -24.45 -15.80
N LEU A 22 10.39 -23.86 -14.65
CA LEU A 22 9.29 -24.31 -13.80
C LEU A 22 7.93 -23.99 -14.44
N PRO A 23 6.89 -24.81 -14.19
CA PRO A 23 5.50 -24.45 -14.49
C PRO A 23 5.11 -23.10 -13.88
N PRO A 24 4.24 -22.30 -14.55
CA PRO A 24 3.81 -20.98 -14.06
C PRO A 24 3.31 -20.99 -12.62
N GLU A 25 2.58 -22.03 -12.21
CA GLU A 25 1.99 -22.15 -10.87
C GLU A 25 3.08 -22.23 -9.78
N LEU A 26 4.18 -22.92 -10.06
CA LEU A 26 5.33 -22.97 -9.15
C LEU A 26 6.09 -21.65 -9.13
N ARG A 27 6.16 -20.95 -10.28
CA ARG A 27 6.76 -19.61 -10.33
C ARG A 27 5.95 -18.61 -9.52
N ASP A 28 4.62 -18.64 -9.63
CA ASP A 28 3.71 -17.79 -8.87
C ASP A 28 3.91 -17.98 -7.36
N LEU A 29 3.97 -19.23 -6.89
CA LEU A 29 4.29 -19.50 -5.47
C LEU A 29 5.63 -18.89 -5.06
N ILE A 30 6.69 -19.06 -5.86
CA ILE A 30 8.01 -18.46 -5.57
C ILE A 30 7.91 -16.93 -5.54
N TYR A 31 7.20 -16.31 -6.49
CA TYR A 31 7.01 -14.87 -6.53
C TYR A 31 6.24 -14.38 -5.30
N GLU A 32 5.15 -15.03 -4.92
CA GLU A 32 4.38 -14.69 -3.72
C GLU A 32 5.24 -14.78 -2.46
N TYR A 33 6.00 -15.87 -2.30
CA TYR A 33 6.91 -16.03 -1.17
C TYR A 33 7.97 -14.92 -1.14
N THR A 34 8.60 -14.60 -2.28
CA THR A 34 9.64 -13.56 -2.33
C THR A 34 9.09 -12.15 -2.07
N LEU A 35 7.85 -11.87 -2.51
CA LEU A 35 7.18 -10.59 -2.23
C LEU A 35 6.73 -10.45 -0.77
N GLN A 36 6.51 -11.56 -0.05
CA GLN A 36 6.11 -11.58 1.36
C GLN A 36 7.30 -11.72 2.33
N SER A 37 8.40 -12.35 1.89
CA SER A 37 9.49 -12.80 2.77
C SER A 37 10.29 -11.68 3.43
N ASP A 38 10.24 -10.44 2.93
CA ASP A 38 11.11 -9.40 3.46
C ASP A 38 10.55 -8.75 4.75
N SER A 39 9.27 -8.92 5.12
CA SER A 39 8.71 -8.31 6.33
C SER A 39 7.52 -9.08 6.89
N ARG A 40 7.35 -9.08 8.23
CA ARG A 40 6.13 -9.57 8.92
C ARG A 40 4.85 -8.83 8.49
N SER A 41 4.98 -7.78 7.69
CA SER A 41 3.88 -7.01 7.11
C SER A 41 4.17 -6.71 5.62
N ASN A 42 3.21 -7.00 4.74
CA ASN A 42 3.25 -6.63 3.31
C ASN A 42 2.98 -5.12 3.12
N GLN A 43 3.50 -4.26 4.00
CA GLN A 43 3.18 -2.84 4.06
C GLN A 43 4.32 -2.01 3.49
N VAL A 44 3.99 -1.12 2.56
CA VAL A 44 4.93 -0.19 1.94
C VAL A 44 4.39 1.23 1.94
N VAL A 45 5.25 2.20 2.23
CA VAL A 45 4.91 3.62 2.22
C VAL A 45 5.30 4.29 0.91
N THR A 46 4.45 5.18 0.41
CA THR A 46 4.68 5.89 -0.86
C THR A 46 5.50 7.18 -0.72
N PHE A 47 6.02 7.45 0.48
CA PHE A 47 6.79 8.64 0.81
C PHE A 47 8.20 8.33 1.30
N GLN A 48 9.08 9.34 1.25
CA GLN A 48 10.43 9.19 1.75
C GLN A 48 10.44 8.98 3.27
N LEU A 49 11.14 7.93 3.69
CA LEU A 49 11.29 7.57 5.10
C LEU A 49 12.46 8.31 5.74
N ASP A 50 12.16 8.93 6.87
CA ASP A 50 13.16 9.41 7.84
C ASP A 50 13.97 8.23 8.38
N HIS A 51 15.19 8.48 8.87
CA HIS A 51 16.10 7.41 9.31
C HIS A 51 15.46 6.48 10.36
N TYR A 52 14.81 7.03 11.38
CA TYR A 52 14.15 6.28 12.44
C TYR A 52 12.95 5.44 11.99
N GLN A 53 12.37 5.72 10.82
CA GLN A 53 11.22 4.99 10.29
C GLN A 53 11.63 3.74 9.51
N ARG A 54 12.89 3.65 9.05
CA ARG A 54 13.37 2.58 8.17
C ARG A 54 13.45 1.22 8.86
N ASP A 55 13.49 1.20 10.19
CA ASP A 55 13.50 -0.04 10.98
C ASP A 55 12.12 -0.70 11.04
N THR A 56 11.04 0.05 10.78
CA THR A 56 9.65 -0.42 10.94
C THR A 56 8.83 -0.33 9.65
N LEU A 57 9.20 0.57 8.74
CA LEU A 57 8.50 0.83 7.49
C LEU A 57 9.44 0.62 6.30
N LYS A 58 8.84 0.28 5.16
CA LYS A 58 9.55 0.14 3.88
C LYS A 58 8.99 1.10 2.86
N GLN A 59 9.85 1.67 2.02
CA GLN A 59 9.41 2.48 0.90
C GLN A 59 8.83 1.61 -0.21
N ALA A 60 7.82 2.12 -0.92
CA ALA A 60 7.14 1.49 -2.04
C ALA A 60 7.99 1.53 -3.31
N VAL A 61 9.12 0.82 -3.27
CA VAL A 61 10.04 0.63 -4.38
C VAL A 61 9.78 -0.74 -4.99
N GLN A 62 9.76 -0.82 -6.32
CA GLN A 62 9.65 -2.10 -7.02
C GLN A 62 10.84 -3.01 -6.61
N PRO A 63 10.59 -4.23 -6.08
CA PRO A 63 11.65 -5.09 -5.59
C PRO A 63 12.62 -5.51 -6.68
N PRO A 64 13.86 -5.92 -6.34
CA PRO A 64 14.87 -6.35 -7.30
C PRO A 64 14.36 -7.38 -8.30
N LEU A 65 13.50 -8.30 -7.85
CA LEU A 65 12.86 -9.32 -8.68
C LEU A 65 12.21 -8.75 -9.96
N LEU A 66 11.60 -7.57 -9.88
CA LEU A 66 10.95 -6.89 -11.01
C LEU A 66 11.93 -6.26 -12.01
N ARG A 67 13.24 -6.29 -11.73
CA ARG A 67 14.30 -5.66 -12.55
C ARG A 67 15.20 -6.68 -13.26
N LEU A 68 15.08 -7.97 -12.96
CA LEU A 68 16.02 -8.99 -13.42
C LEU A 68 15.75 -9.46 -14.87
N ASN A 69 14.49 -9.74 -15.20
CA ASN A 69 14.11 -10.38 -16.45
C ASN A 69 12.72 -9.90 -16.92
N ARG A 70 12.51 -9.79 -18.24
CA ARG A 70 11.25 -9.30 -18.82
C ARG A 70 10.06 -10.22 -18.51
N GLN A 71 10.23 -11.53 -18.59
CA GLN A 71 9.19 -12.51 -18.28
C GLN A 71 8.86 -12.49 -16.78
N ILE A 72 9.87 -12.57 -15.91
CA ILE A 72 9.69 -12.44 -14.45
C ILE A 72 8.95 -11.15 -14.12
N ARG A 73 9.36 -10.03 -14.72
CA ARG A 73 8.67 -8.75 -14.53
C ARG A 73 7.20 -8.82 -14.95
N GLN A 74 6.87 -9.41 -16.09
CA GLN A 74 5.49 -9.53 -16.56
C GLN A 74 4.62 -10.37 -15.61
N GLU A 75 5.17 -11.44 -15.07
CA GLU A 75 4.47 -12.36 -14.16
C GLU A 75 4.33 -11.77 -12.74
N THR A 76 5.39 -11.16 -12.21
CA THR A 76 5.44 -10.69 -10.82
C THR A 76 4.85 -9.28 -10.62
N LEU A 77 4.90 -8.39 -11.63
CA LEU A 77 4.45 -7.00 -11.46
C LEU A 77 2.96 -6.90 -11.05
N PRO A 78 2.03 -7.68 -11.62
CA PRO A 78 0.65 -7.72 -11.14
C PRO A 78 0.56 -8.18 -9.68
N LEU A 79 1.28 -9.24 -9.30
CA LEU A 79 1.30 -9.77 -7.94
C LEU A 79 1.77 -8.72 -6.93
N PHE A 80 2.81 -7.95 -7.26
CA PHE A 80 3.30 -6.88 -6.38
C PHE A 80 2.22 -5.83 -6.09
N TYR A 81 1.54 -5.29 -7.12
CA TYR A 81 0.52 -4.28 -6.88
C TYR A 81 -0.77 -4.83 -6.26
N SER A 82 -1.08 -6.11 -6.47
CA SER A 82 -2.28 -6.72 -5.88
C SER A 82 -2.09 -7.18 -4.43
N THR A 83 -0.89 -7.57 -4.03
CA THR A 83 -0.67 -8.20 -2.71
C THR A 83 -0.16 -7.23 -1.64
N GLN A 84 0.50 -6.15 -2.05
CA GLN A 84 1.09 -5.19 -1.11
C GLN A 84 0.05 -4.17 -0.65
N LEU A 85 0.13 -3.79 0.63
CA LEU A 85 -0.59 -2.66 1.19
C LEU A 85 0.22 -1.38 0.97
N PHE A 86 -0.30 -0.49 0.12
CA PHE A 86 0.32 0.81 -0.14
C PHE A 86 -0.23 1.85 0.81
N ILE A 87 0.65 2.59 1.48
CA ILE A 87 0.29 3.64 2.43
C ILE A 87 0.49 5.01 1.77
N LEU A 88 -0.57 5.81 1.73
CA LEU A 88 -0.58 7.20 1.30
C LEU A 88 -0.70 8.11 2.52
N HIS A 89 0.09 9.19 2.58
CA HIS A 89 0.00 10.18 3.65
C HIS A 89 -0.68 11.45 3.14
N SER A 90 -1.54 12.07 3.95
CA SER A 90 -2.31 13.25 3.53
C SER A 90 -1.68 14.61 3.87
N GLU A 91 -0.40 14.68 4.22
CA GLU A 91 0.17 15.96 4.69
C GLU A 91 1.65 16.20 4.37
N GLY A 92 1.94 17.47 4.08
CA GLY A 92 3.28 18.02 3.86
C GLY A 92 4.03 17.30 2.75
N ASN A 93 5.35 17.25 2.89
CA ASN A 93 6.22 16.60 1.90
C ASN A 93 5.86 15.12 1.67
N LYS A 94 5.25 14.44 2.66
CA LYS A 94 4.83 13.03 2.52
C LYS A 94 3.61 12.89 1.59
N ALA A 95 2.71 13.88 1.56
CA ALA A 95 1.64 13.92 0.55
C ALA A 95 2.17 14.21 -0.85
N ASP A 96 3.15 15.12 -0.96
CA ASP A 96 3.78 15.42 -2.25
C ASP A 96 4.55 14.22 -2.80
N ASP A 97 5.25 13.46 -1.95
CA ASP A 97 5.87 12.20 -2.33
C ASP A 97 4.84 11.17 -2.79
N ALA A 98 3.75 10.99 -2.01
CA ALA A 98 2.67 10.09 -2.36
C ALA A 98 2.06 10.45 -3.72
N ARG A 99 1.85 11.75 -3.99
CA ARG A 99 1.39 12.25 -5.29
C ARG A 99 2.37 11.89 -6.41
N ARG A 100 3.67 12.14 -6.23
CA ARG A 100 4.69 11.80 -7.22
C ARG A 100 4.71 10.29 -7.49
N TRP A 101 4.61 9.48 -6.44
CA TRP A 101 4.53 8.03 -6.55
C TRP A 101 3.31 7.57 -7.35
N LEU A 102 2.13 8.14 -7.06
CA LEU A 102 0.89 7.86 -7.79
C LEU A 102 1.02 8.21 -9.28
N MET A 103 1.61 9.36 -9.61
CA MET A 103 1.84 9.78 -10.99
C MET A 103 2.79 8.84 -11.72
N CYS A 104 3.92 8.47 -11.11
CA CYS A 104 4.88 7.56 -11.70
C CYS A 104 4.33 6.13 -11.89
N ASN A 105 3.34 5.73 -11.10
CA ASN A 105 2.75 4.39 -11.14
C ASN A 105 1.31 4.38 -11.67
N ALA A 106 0.89 5.44 -12.39
CA ALA A 106 -0.47 5.60 -12.90
C ALA A 106 -1.00 4.38 -13.67
N ALA A 107 -0.15 3.78 -14.51
CA ALA A 107 -0.47 2.59 -15.31
C ALA A 107 -0.75 1.33 -14.47
N HIS A 108 -0.42 1.35 -13.17
CA HIS A 108 -0.54 0.20 -12.27
C HIS A 108 -1.59 0.42 -11.17
N LEU A 109 -2.18 1.61 -11.06
CA LEU A 109 -3.17 1.91 -10.02
C LEU A 109 -4.41 0.99 -10.09
N ARG A 110 -4.80 0.57 -11.31
CA ARG A 110 -5.87 -0.43 -11.52
C ARG A 110 -5.58 -1.80 -10.93
N ARG A 111 -4.33 -2.10 -10.59
CA ARG A 111 -3.91 -3.38 -9.99
C ARG A 111 -3.81 -3.32 -8.47
N LEU A 112 -3.86 -2.12 -7.87
CA LEU A 112 -3.85 -1.95 -6.42
C LEU A 112 -5.06 -2.63 -5.80
N GLN A 113 -4.88 -3.48 -4.79
CA GLN A 113 -6.04 -4.08 -4.08
C GLN A 113 -6.09 -3.66 -2.63
N HIS A 114 -4.98 -3.18 -2.07
CA HIS A 114 -4.88 -2.79 -0.67
C HIS A 114 -4.26 -1.41 -0.58
N LEU A 115 -4.99 -0.48 0.05
CA LEU A 115 -4.58 0.90 0.25
C LEU A 115 -4.83 1.30 1.69
N GLU A 116 -3.89 2.00 2.31
CA GLU A 116 -4.13 2.65 3.60
C GLU A 116 -3.91 4.15 3.45
N ILE A 117 -4.87 4.93 3.93
CA ILE A 117 -4.78 6.39 3.93
C ILE A 117 -4.44 6.83 5.34
N TRP A 118 -3.30 7.49 5.52
CA TRP A 118 -2.86 8.06 6.78
C TRP A 118 -3.21 9.54 6.83
N ILE A 119 -4.08 9.91 7.77
CA ILE A 119 -4.47 11.28 8.07
C ILE A 119 -3.86 11.68 9.40
N ARG A 120 -2.99 12.71 9.40
CA ARG A 120 -2.37 13.18 10.65
C ARG A 120 -3.41 13.69 11.62
N TYR A 121 -3.27 13.28 12.87
CA TYR A 121 -4.08 13.77 13.97
C TYR A 121 -3.83 15.26 14.21
N THR A 122 -4.90 16.03 14.36
CA THR A 122 -4.83 17.47 14.55
C THR A 122 -5.64 17.88 15.77
N THR A 123 -5.10 18.82 16.52
CA THR A 123 -5.79 19.47 17.64
C THR A 123 -5.82 20.98 17.40
N PRO A 124 -6.81 21.70 17.96
CA PRO A 124 -6.88 23.16 17.83
C PRO A 124 -5.60 23.87 18.28
N ALA A 125 -4.94 23.35 19.33
CA ALA A 125 -3.72 23.92 19.88
C ALA A 125 -2.46 23.67 19.02
N ASN A 126 -2.46 22.64 18.16
CA ASN A 126 -1.23 22.10 17.58
C ASN A 126 -1.33 21.87 16.07
N ARG A 127 -1.82 22.89 15.36
CA ARG A 127 -2.00 22.90 13.90
C ARG A 127 -0.73 22.61 13.09
N PHE A 128 0.47 22.85 13.64
CA PHE A 128 1.74 22.74 12.90
C PHE A 128 2.77 21.76 13.51
N THR A 129 2.56 21.18 14.69
CA THR A 129 3.60 20.37 15.37
C THR A 129 3.66 18.93 14.89
N SER A 130 4.78 18.53 14.29
CA SER A 130 5.00 17.32 13.51
C SER A 130 4.76 15.96 14.21
N SER A 131 4.37 15.93 15.48
CA SER A 131 4.51 14.75 16.35
C SER A 131 3.23 14.25 17.02
N ASN A 132 2.08 14.34 16.34
CA ASN A 132 0.79 13.96 16.94
C ASN A 132 0.31 12.55 16.59
N GLY A 133 0.94 11.85 15.66
CA GLY A 133 0.44 10.57 15.12
C GLY A 133 -0.58 10.74 13.98
N ALA A 134 -1.05 9.61 13.44
CA ALA A 134 -2.01 9.59 12.34
C ALA A 134 -3.09 8.52 12.54
N VAL A 135 -4.28 8.79 11.99
CA VAL A 135 -5.35 7.81 11.79
C VAL A 135 -5.11 7.15 10.44
N GLY A 136 -4.85 5.85 10.42
CA GLY A 136 -4.75 5.06 9.20
C GLY A 136 -6.08 4.41 8.88
N ILE A 137 -6.63 4.61 7.68
CA ILE A 137 -7.88 4.00 7.20
C ILE A 137 -7.57 2.97 6.13
N LEU A 138 -8.03 1.74 6.33
CA LEU A 138 -7.72 0.62 5.45
C LEU A 138 -8.84 0.39 4.43
N LEU A 139 -8.45 0.42 3.16
CA LEU A 139 -9.28 0.15 2.00
C LEU A 139 -8.79 -1.12 1.30
N HIS A 140 -9.74 -1.92 0.83
CA HIS A 140 -9.46 -3.11 0.04
C HIS A 140 -10.48 -3.28 -1.08
N ARG A 141 -10.13 -4.07 -2.09
CA ARG A 141 -11.07 -4.53 -3.11
C ARG A 141 -10.70 -5.93 -3.59
N ASP A 142 -11.70 -6.70 -4.01
CA ASP A 142 -11.49 -8.05 -4.48
C ASP A 142 -11.13 -8.10 -5.96
N ARG A 143 -10.23 -9.03 -6.31
CA ARG A 143 -9.80 -9.28 -7.68
C ARG A 143 -10.90 -9.87 -8.56
N LYS A 144 -11.87 -10.58 -7.98
CA LYS A 144 -12.85 -11.41 -8.69
C LYS A 144 -13.97 -10.63 -9.40
N ASP A 145 -14.06 -9.32 -9.19
CA ASP A 145 -14.96 -8.43 -9.95
C ASP A 145 -14.27 -8.00 -11.26
N GLU A 146 -14.21 -8.96 -12.19
CA GLU A 146 -13.42 -8.88 -13.42
C GLU A 146 -13.91 -7.83 -14.44
N SER A 147 -15.10 -7.26 -14.27
CA SER A 147 -15.68 -6.32 -15.23
C SER A 147 -15.27 -4.86 -15.02
N ASN A 148 -14.79 -4.46 -13.83
CA ASN A 148 -14.38 -3.07 -13.55
C ASN A 148 -13.28 -2.91 -12.48
N GLY A 149 -12.64 -4.01 -12.05
CA GLY A 149 -11.55 -3.97 -11.08
C GLY A 149 -12.02 -3.79 -9.64
N GLY A 150 -13.16 -4.37 -9.27
CA GLY A 150 -13.66 -4.48 -7.89
C GLY A 150 -14.11 -3.19 -7.20
N GLU A 151 -15.22 -3.27 -6.48
CA GLU A 151 -15.66 -2.19 -5.58
C GLU A 151 -14.72 -2.07 -4.39
N TRP A 152 -14.28 -0.85 -4.10
CA TRP A 152 -13.47 -0.58 -2.91
C TRP A 152 -14.34 -0.56 -1.66
N LYS A 153 -13.91 -1.31 -0.66
CA LYS A 153 -14.57 -1.48 0.62
C LYS A 153 -13.59 -1.13 1.73
N MET A 154 -14.14 -0.60 2.81
CA MET A 154 -13.39 -0.42 4.05
C MET A 154 -13.34 -1.76 4.80
N ARG A 155 -12.24 -2.07 5.49
CA ARG A 155 -12.20 -3.27 6.37
C ARG A 155 -13.10 -3.06 7.60
N ASP A 156 -13.62 -4.14 8.20
CA ASP A 156 -14.59 -4.05 9.31
C ASP A 156 -14.08 -3.27 10.55
N ASP A 157 -12.80 -3.41 10.91
CA ASP A 157 -12.16 -2.61 11.97
C ASP A 157 -11.73 -1.20 11.51
N GLY A 158 -11.76 -0.95 10.20
CA GLY A 158 -11.77 0.35 9.52
C GLY A 158 -10.53 1.23 9.61
N TRP A 159 -9.91 1.30 10.80
CA TRP A 159 -8.88 2.26 11.10
C TRP A 159 -7.90 1.77 12.18
N ARG A 160 -6.73 2.41 12.24
CA ARG A 160 -5.75 2.19 13.31
C ARG A 160 -5.02 3.48 13.69
N TRP A 161 -4.51 3.52 14.92
CA TRP A 161 -3.65 4.59 15.40
C TRP A 161 -2.19 4.35 15.00
N ILE A 162 -1.56 5.33 14.36
CA ILE A 162 -0.21 5.24 13.81
C ILE A 162 0.71 6.23 14.54
N THR A 163 1.46 5.79 15.54
CA THR A 163 2.52 6.59 16.22
C THR A 163 3.21 5.81 17.35
N VAL A 164 4.22 6.44 17.94
CA VAL A 164 4.83 6.12 19.25
C VAL A 164 4.21 6.88 20.43
N VAL A 165 3.35 7.89 20.18
CA VAL A 165 2.70 8.67 21.25
C VAL A 165 1.41 8.05 21.77
N ARG A 166 1.02 8.42 23.00
CA ARG A 166 -0.20 7.93 23.66
C ARG A 166 -1.44 8.21 22.81
N ARG A 167 -2.35 7.23 22.75
CA ARG A 167 -3.66 7.34 22.09
C ARG A 167 -4.46 8.53 22.67
N PRO A 168 -4.85 9.52 21.84
CA PRO A 168 -5.69 10.63 22.29
C PRO A 168 -7.09 10.18 22.71
N ALA A 169 -7.72 10.91 23.64
CA ALA A 169 -9.03 10.54 24.20
C ALA A 169 -10.20 10.69 23.21
N ASN A 170 -10.08 11.58 22.22
CA ASN A 170 -11.13 11.85 21.23
C ASN A 170 -10.86 11.16 19.88
N LEU A 171 -9.95 10.19 19.86
CA LEU A 171 -9.49 9.58 18.62
C LEU A 171 -10.59 8.78 17.91
N GLU A 172 -11.47 8.15 18.67
CA GLU A 172 -12.59 7.35 18.20
C GLU A 172 -13.61 8.21 17.46
N THR A 173 -13.90 9.40 17.99
CA THR A 173 -14.78 10.38 17.34
C THR A 173 -14.20 10.83 16.00
N ASP A 174 -12.89 11.09 15.97
CA ASP A 174 -12.17 11.51 14.76
C ASP A 174 -12.13 10.42 13.70
N ALA A 175 -11.83 9.20 14.13
CA ALA A 175 -11.87 8.04 13.26
C ALA A 175 -13.28 7.82 12.71
N ALA A 176 -14.33 7.96 13.53
CA ALA A 176 -15.71 7.83 13.08
C ALA A 176 -16.08 8.89 12.02
N PHE A 177 -15.65 10.14 12.19
CA PHE A 177 -15.80 11.18 11.17
C PHE A 177 -15.11 10.79 9.86
N LEU A 178 -13.83 10.43 9.92
CA LEU A 178 -13.05 10.09 8.72
C LEU A 178 -13.62 8.86 8.01
N ILE A 179 -14.06 7.85 8.77
CA ILE A 179 -14.72 6.65 8.24
C ILE A 179 -16.01 7.03 7.51
N ARG A 180 -16.82 7.92 8.08
CA ARG A 180 -18.05 8.40 7.44
C ARG A 180 -17.74 9.07 6.11
N GLU A 181 -16.76 9.97 6.07
CA GLU A 181 -16.36 10.66 4.84
C GLU A 181 -15.80 9.70 3.79
N VAL A 182 -14.94 8.75 4.19
CA VAL A 182 -14.43 7.74 3.27
C VAL A 182 -15.56 6.88 2.71
N ARG A 183 -16.52 6.44 3.53
CA ARG A 183 -17.71 5.70 3.05
C ARG A 183 -18.56 6.52 2.09
N ARG A 184 -18.70 7.83 2.32
CA ARG A 184 -19.38 8.74 1.41
C ARG A 184 -18.66 8.80 0.06
N LEU A 185 -17.35 9.06 0.07
CA LEU A 185 -16.50 9.11 -1.13
C LEU A 185 -16.52 7.81 -1.93
N LEU A 186 -16.49 6.65 -1.25
CA LEU A 186 -16.54 5.33 -1.88
C LEU A 186 -17.83 5.12 -2.68
N ARG A 187 -18.97 5.61 -2.18
CA ARG A 187 -20.28 5.47 -2.83
C ARG A 187 -20.51 6.46 -3.97
N GLU A 188 -20.02 7.69 -3.82
CA GLU A 188 -20.42 8.80 -4.70
C GLU A 188 -19.42 9.06 -5.83
N GLU A 189 -18.11 8.92 -5.57
CA GLU A 189 -17.09 9.49 -6.47
C GLU A 189 -15.97 8.51 -6.87
N TRP A 190 -15.83 7.39 -6.16
CA TRP A 190 -14.63 6.54 -6.25
C TRP A 190 -14.33 5.88 -7.60
N PRO A 191 -15.31 5.44 -8.42
CA PRO A 191 -15.02 4.86 -9.73
C PRO A 191 -14.21 5.79 -10.65
N GLY A 192 -14.38 7.11 -10.53
CA GLY A 192 -13.61 8.12 -11.27
C GLY A 192 -12.28 8.51 -10.59
N LYS A 193 -12.10 8.17 -9.31
CA LYS A 193 -10.97 8.62 -8.49
C LYS A 193 -9.80 7.65 -8.47
N LEU A 194 -9.91 6.47 -9.11
CA LEU A 194 -8.80 5.51 -9.24
C LEU A 194 -7.71 5.94 -10.26
N THR A 195 -7.45 7.24 -10.30
CA THR A 195 -6.39 7.89 -11.05
C THR A 195 -5.43 8.53 -10.06
N ALA A 196 -4.23 8.90 -10.52
CA ALA A 196 -3.28 9.59 -9.64
C ALA A 196 -3.87 10.92 -9.10
N ALA A 197 -4.55 11.67 -9.96
CA ALA A 197 -5.23 12.91 -9.58
C ALA A 197 -6.41 12.66 -8.62
N GLY A 198 -7.20 11.61 -8.88
CA GLY A 198 -8.35 11.27 -8.05
C GLY A 198 -7.97 10.83 -6.64
N LEU A 199 -7.00 9.91 -6.52
CA LEU A 199 -6.50 9.45 -5.22
C LEU A 199 -5.84 10.59 -4.45
N TYR A 200 -5.08 11.46 -5.12
CA TYR A 200 -4.52 12.63 -4.48
C TYR A 200 -5.60 13.62 -4.00
N GLY A 201 -6.62 13.87 -4.83
CA GLY A 201 -7.77 14.71 -4.46
C GLY A 201 -8.47 14.19 -3.21
N VAL A 202 -8.71 12.88 -3.12
CA VAL A 202 -9.26 12.24 -1.91
C VAL A 202 -8.43 12.52 -0.67
N LEU A 203 -7.09 12.46 -0.75
CA LEU A 203 -6.21 12.76 0.39
C LEU A 203 -6.38 14.21 0.86
N VAL A 204 -6.46 15.15 -0.08
CA VAL A 204 -6.64 16.58 0.19
C VAL A 204 -8.01 16.84 0.80
N ASP A 205 -9.08 16.33 0.17
CA ASP A 205 -10.46 16.53 0.61
C ASP A 205 -10.69 15.98 2.03
N LEU A 206 -10.19 14.76 2.32
CA LEU A 206 -10.26 14.16 3.65
C LEU A 206 -9.49 14.98 4.69
N ARG A 207 -8.30 15.49 4.32
CA ARG A 207 -7.48 16.31 5.21
C ARG A 207 -8.17 17.62 5.54
N GLU A 208 -8.65 18.35 4.53
CA GLU A 208 -9.32 19.63 4.69
C GLU A 208 -10.63 19.48 5.45
N GLY A 209 -11.44 18.46 5.12
CA GLY A 209 -12.67 18.14 5.83
C GLY A 209 -12.44 17.86 7.31
N TYR A 210 -11.42 17.06 7.65
CA TYR A 210 -11.06 16.77 9.03
C TYR A 210 -10.56 18.01 9.79
N VAL A 211 -9.77 18.88 9.15
CA VAL A 211 -9.34 20.14 9.76
C VAL A 211 -10.54 21.07 10.01
N LYS A 212 -11.48 21.18 9.06
CA LYS A 212 -12.69 21.99 9.24
C LYS A 212 -13.55 21.48 10.39
N GLU A 213 -13.79 20.17 10.47
CA GLU A 213 -14.53 19.53 11.57
C GLU A 213 -13.89 19.79 12.93
N LYS A 214 -12.56 19.86 13.00
CA LYS A 214 -11.83 20.14 14.24
C LYS A 214 -11.88 21.59 14.71
N MET A 215 -12.24 22.50 13.82
CA MET A 215 -12.17 23.95 14.05
C MET A 215 -13.55 24.61 14.14
N GLY A 216 -14.59 23.94 13.65
CA GLY A 216 -16.00 24.31 13.87
C GLY A 216 -16.49 23.85 15.23
#